data_AF-A0A2D4PVX7-F1
#
_entry.id   AF-A0A2D4PVX7-F1
#
_cell.length_a   1.000
_cell.length_b   1.000
_cell.length_c   1.000
_cell.angle_alpha   90.00
_cell.angle_beta   90.00
_cell.angle_gamma   90.00
#
_symmetry.space_group_name_H-M   'P 1'
#
loop_
_entity.id
_entity.type
_entity.pdbx_description
1 polymer ?
#
loop_
_entity_poly.entity_id
_entity_poly.type
_entity_poly.pdbx_seq_one_letter_code
_entity_poly.pdbx_strand_id
1 'polypeptide(L)'
;KGATKEQSFKIGQEIAEAVTATNPKPVKLKFEKVYLPCILQTKKRYVGYMYETLDQKDPVFDAKGIETVRRDACPAVSKILERSIKLLFETRDISHIKQYVQNQCMKLLEGKASMQDFIFAKEYRGSSAYRPGACVPALEITRKMLAYDRRSEPRVGERVPYVIVYGMPGLPLIQLVRRPIDVLQDPNLRLNATYYITKQILPPLARILSLIGIDVFSWYNQLPRIQKVSTMSRTEQECRKGTISQYFTTLHCPVCDELTQHGICNKCRSQPQHVIVMLNQEIRELERKHEQITKVCKNCTSCFDRQIPCISLNCPVLFKVSRVSRELSKAPYLRQLLDQF
;
A
#
# COMPACT_ATOMS: atom_id res chain seq x y z
N LYS A 1 -21.10 -17.04 -30.64
CA LYS A 1 -22.44 -16.87 -30.02
C LYS A 1 -22.30 -17.18 -28.53
N GLY A 2 -22.80 -16.32 -27.63
CA GLY A 2 -22.80 -16.58 -26.19
C GLY A 2 -24.06 -17.36 -25.76
N ALA A 3 -24.02 -17.98 -24.59
CA ALA A 3 -25.16 -18.66 -23.95
C ALA A 3 -25.59 -17.89 -22.70
N THR A 4 -26.87 -17.99 -22.31
CA THR A 4 -27.32 -17.41 -21.03
C THR A 4 -26.82 -18.24 -19.84
N LYS A 5 -26.95 -17.68 -18.63
CA LYS A 5 -26.61 -18.40 -17.40
C LYS A 5 -27.42 -19.70 -17.31
N GLU A 6 -28.72 -19.63 -17.55
CA GLU A 6 -29.66 -20.76 -17.45
C GLU A 6 -29.31 -21.88 -18.43
N GLN A 7 -29.02 -21.50 -19.68
CA GLN A 7 -28.57 -22.44 -20.71
C GLN A 7 -27.24 -23.09 -20.33
N SER A 8 -26.29 -22.32 -19.78
CA SER A 8 -24.97 -22.83 -19.41
C SER A 8 -25.05 -23.88 -18.30
N PHE A 9 -25.92 -23.68 -17.31
CA PHE A 9 -26.18 -24.68 -16.25
C PHE A 9 -26.82 -25.95 -16.81
N LYS A 10 -27.83 -25.83 -17.68
CA LYS A 10 -28.50 -26.98 -18.31
C LYS A 10 -27.50 -27.81 -19.12
N ILE A 11 -26.73 -27.17 -20.00
CA ILE A 11 -25.72 -27.83 -20.84
C ILE A 11 -24.62 -28.45 -19.96
N GLY A 12 -24.19 -27.77 -18.91
CA GLY A 12 -23.18 -28.29 -17.98
C GLY A 12 -23.61 -29.58 -17.29
N GLN A 13 -24.89 -29.67 -16.91
CA GLN A 13 -25.47 -30.87 -16.31
C GLN A 13 -25.59 -32.01 -17.33
N GLU A 14 -26.07 -31.72 -18.55
CA GLU A 14 -26.16 -32.70 -19.65
C GLU A 14 -24.79 -33.31 -19.99
N ILE A 15 -23.73 -32.47 -20.04
CA ILE A 15 -22.35 -32.93 -20.25
C ILE A 15 -21.90 -33.84 -19.10
N ALA A 16 -22.16 -33.45 -17.85
CA ALA A 16 -21.75 -34.24 -16.68
C ALA A 16 -22.41 -35.62 -16.64
N GLU A 17 -23.69 -35.70 -17.02
CA GLU A 17 -24.44 -36.95 -17.10
C GLU A 17 -23.95 -37.84 -18.23
N ALA A 18 -23.77 -37.29 -19.44
CA ALA A 18 -23.26 -38.04 -20.59
C ALA A 18 -21.86 -38.64 -20.32
N VAL A 19 -20.95 -37.83 -19.78
CA VAL A 19 -19.59 -38.30 -19.44
C VAL A 19 -19.64 -39.34 -18.31
N THR A 20 -20.48 -39.15 -17.30
CA THR A 20 -20.63 -40.13 -16.22
C THR A 20 -21.15 -41.47 -16.75
N ALA A 21 -22.11 -41.45 -17.68
CA ALA A 21 -22.67 -42.66 -18.28
C ALA A 21 -21.65 -43.45 -19.13
N THR A 22 -20.64 -42.77 -19.70
CA THR A 22 -19.58 -43.42 -20.49
C THR A 22 -18.48 -44.05 -19.61
N ASN A 23 -18.45 -43.75 -18.31
CA ASN A 23 -17.41 -44.23 -17.40
C ASN A 23 -17.92 -45.33 -16.46
N PRO A 24 -17.05 -46.29 -16.05
CA PRO A 24 -17.43 -47.34 -15.12
C PRO A 24 -17.69 -46.79 -13.71
N LYS A 25 -18.65 -47.40 -12.99
CA LYS A 25 -18.88 -47.08 -11.57
C LYS A 25 -17.61 -47.42 -10.76
N PRO A 26 -17.16 -46.57 -9.81
CA PRO A 26 -17.84 -45.40 -9.22
C PRO A 26 -17.45 -44.04 -9.83
N VAL A 27 -16.83 -43.98 -11.01
CA VAL A 27 -16.35 -42.73 -11.60
C VAL A 27 -17.54 -41.83 -12.00
N LYS A 28 -17.56 -40.59 -11.50
CA LYS A 28 -18.60 -39.60 -11.79
C LYS A 28 -18.00 -38.23 -12.06
N LEU A 29 -18.43 -37.60 -13.16
CA LEU A 29 -18.14 -36.19 -13.41
C LEU A 29 -19.21 -35.35 -12.70
N LYS A 30 -18.79 -34.42 -11.84
CA LYS A 30 -19.69 -33.50 -11.14
C LYS A 30 -19.60 -32.12 -11.77
N PHE A 31 -20.73 -31.61 -12.24
CA PHE A 31 -20.87 -30.19 -12.54
C PHE A 31 -20.93 -29.40 -11.23
N GLU A 32 -20.09 -28.36 -11.09
CA GLU A 32 -19.93 -27.62 -9.84
C GLU A 32 -20.40 -26.17 -9.95
N LYS A 33 -20.00 -25.45 -11.02
CA LYS A 33 -20.24 -24.01 -11.14
C LYS A 33 -20.06 -23.48 -12.56
N VAL A 34 -20.66 -22.32 -12.82
CA VAL A 34 -20.48 -21.52 -14.04
C VAL A 34 -19.71 -20.24 -13.72
N TYR A 35 -18.78 -19.85 -14.60
CA TYR A 35 -18.09 -18.57 -14.51
C TYR A 35 -18.69 -17.54 -15.46
N LEU A 36 -19.09 -16.38 -14.94
CA LEU A 36 -19.65 -15.28 -15.73
C LEU A 36 -19.50 -13.92 -15.00
N PRO A 37 -18.65 -12.99 -15.46
CA PRO A 37 -17.55 -13.15 -16.41
C PRO A 37 -16.33 -13.85 -15.79
N CYS A 38 -15.35 -14.20 -16.63
CA CYS A 38 -14.03 -14.67 -16.19
C CYS A 38 -12.89 -14.23 -17.09
N ILE A 39 -11.68 -14.31 -16.54
CA ILE A 39 -10.41 -14.01 -17.19
C ILE A 39 -9.47 -15.19 -16.95
N LEU A 40 -8.99 -15.78 -18.04
CA LEU A 40 -7.99 -16.85 -18.02
C LEU A 40 -6.64 -16.25 -18.40
N GLN A 41 -5.72 -16.15 -17.44
CA GLN A 41 -4.43 -15.51 -17.67
C GLN A 41 -3.39 -16.52 -18.17
N THR A 42 -3.10 -17.55 -17.38
CA THR A 42 -2.17 -18.63 -17.72
C THR A 42 -2.56 -19.90 -16.98
N LYS A 43 -1.85 -21.02 -17.21
CA LYS A 43 -2.06 -22.27 -16.47
C LYS A 43 -2.06 -22.02 -14.96
N LYS A 44 -3.10 -22.51 -14.27
CA LYS A 44 -3.35 -22.31 -12.82
C LYS A 44 -3.51 -20.84 -12.39
N ARG A 45 -3.78 -19.91 -13.31
CA ARG A 45 -4.02 -18.49 -13.03
C ARG A 45 -5.26 -17.98 -13.74
N TYR A 46 -6.36 -17.86 -13.01
CA TYR A 46 -7.63 -17.39 -13.53
C TYR A 46 -8.45 -16.72 -12.43
N VAL A 47 -9.41 -15.91 -12.85
CA VAL A 47 -10.33 -15.20 -11.97
C VAL A 47 -11.68 -15.05 -12.63
N GLY A 48 -12.75 -15.12 -11.86
CA GLY A 48 -14.08 -14.93 -12.38
C GLY A 48 -15.12 -14.83 -11.29
N TYR A 49 -16.30 -14.38 -11.69
CA TYR A 49 -17.51 -14.49 -10.89
C TYR A 49 -18.11 -15.86 -11.09
N MET A 50 -18.18 -16.65 -10.00
CA MET A 50 -18.74 -17.99 -10.02
C MET A 50 -20.18 -17.99 -9.51
N TYR A 51 -21.00 -18.80 -10.17
CA TYR A 51 -22.36 -19.15 -9.78
C TYR A 51 -22.41 -20.65 -9.55
N GLU A 52 -22.80 -21.07 -8.36
CA GLU A 52 -22.95 -22.50 -8.00
C GLU A 52 -24.36 -23.00 -8.28
N THR A 53 -25.35 -22.10 -8.22
CA THR A 53 -26.76 -22.42 -8.50
C THR A 53 -27.38 -21.44 -9.49
N LEU A 54 -28.47 -21.86 -10.12
CA LEU A 54 -29.25 -21.04 -11.04
C LEU A 54 -29.89 -19.82 -10.35
N ASP A 55 -30.43 -20.04 -9.15
CA ASP A 55 -31.16 -19.02 -8.38
C ASP A 55 -30.23 -17.99 -7.72
N GLN A 56 -28.93 -18.26 -7.71
CA GLN A 56 -27.92 -17.33 -7.19
C GLN A 56 -27.92 -16.04 -8.01
N LYS A 57 -28.32 -14.94 -7.36
CA LYS A 57 -28.31 -13.59 -7.93
C LYS A 57 -26.90 -12.99 -7.90
N ASP A 58 -26.29 -12.98 -6.72
CA ASP A 58 -24.99 -12.36 -6.51
C ASP A 58 -23.84 -13.35 -6.74
N PRO A 59 -22.87 -13.07 -7.62
CA PRO A 59 -21.75 -13.95 -7.87
C PRO A 59 -20.76 -13.98 -6.70
N VAL A 60 -20.00 -15.08 -6.59
CA VAL A 60 -18.83 -15.15 -5.71
C VAL A 60 -17.57 -14.88 -6.52
N PHE A 61 -16.71 -13.99 -6.02
CA PHE A 61 -15.41 -13.72 -6.62
C PHE A 61 -14.45 -14.89 -6.35
N ASP A 62 -14.20 -15.73 -7.37
CA ASP A 62 -13.25 -16.83 -7.27
C ASP A 62 -11.96 -16.49 -8.05
N ALA A 63 -10.84 -16.57 -7.36
CA ALA A 63 -9.52 -16.21 -7.85
C ALA A 63 -8.54 -17.36 -7.56
N LYS A 64 -7.93 -17.92 -8.60
CA LYS A 64 -6.99 -19.03 -8.49
C LYS A 64 -5.62 -18.61 -9.00
N GLY A 65 -4.61 -18.71 -8.14
CA GLY A 65 -3.19 -18.50 -8.47
C GLY A 65 -2.77 -17.07 -8.86
N ILE A 66 -3.71 -16.14 -8.98
CA ILE A 66 -3.45 -14.71 -9.15
C ILE A 66 -3.03 -14.05 -7.83
N GLU A 67 -2.50 -12.84 -7.89
CA GLU A 67 -1.88 -12.15 -6.76
C GLU A 67 -2.86 -11.79 -5.63
N THR A 68 -4.17 -11.84 -5.87
CA THR A 68 -5.18 -11.60 -4.81
C THR A 68 -5.12 -12.66 -3.70
N VAL A 69 -4.79 -13.91 -4.04
CA VAL A 69 -4.74 -15.04 -3.08
C VAL A 69 -3.32 -15.43 -2.67
N ARG A 70 -2.29 -14.75 -3.20
CA ARG A 70 -0.88 -15.03 -2.89
C ARG A 70 -0.40 -14.19 -1.71
N ARG A 71 0.27 -14.83 -0.76
CA ARG A 71 0.87 -14.18 0.42
C ARG A 71 2.26 -13.56 0.18
N ASP A 72 2.80 -13.72 -1.03
CA ASP A 72 4.16 -13.27 -1.36
C ASP A 72 4.22 -11.78 -1.71
N ALA A 73 3.09 -11.19 -2.11
CA ALA A 73 2.96 -9.78 -2.44
C ALA A 73 2.50 -8.96 -1.22
N CYS A 74 2.68 -7.64 -1.27
CA CYS A 74 2.15 -6.77 -0.23
C CYS A 74 0.60 -6.65 -0.35
N PRO A 75 -0.14 -6.46 0.77
CA PRO A 75 -1.60 -6.39 0.76
C PRO A 75 -2.20 -5.37 -0.21
N ALA A 76 -1.49 -4.26 -0.49
CA ALA A 76 -1.90 -3.25 -1.46
C ALA A 76 -2.12 -3.87 -2.85
N VAL A 77 -1.24 -4.77 -3.29
CA VAL A 77 -1.36 -5.42 -4.61
C VAL A 77 -2.66 -6.20 -4.69
N SER A 78 -2.93 -7.05 -3.70
CA SER A 78 -4.15 -7.87 -3.67
C SER A 78 -5.41 -7.01 -3.63
N LYS A 79 -5.46 -5.98 -2.77
CA LYS A 79 -6.61 -5.06 -2.65
C LYS A 79 -6.89 -4.27 -3.93
N ILE A 80 -5.83 -3.69 -4.53
CA ILE A 80 -5.95 -2.90 -5.76
C ILE A 80 -6.36 -3.79 -6.92
N LEU A 81 -5.71 -4.95 -7.08
CA LEU A 81 -6.01 -5.90 -8.15
C LEU A 81 -7.44 -6.42 -8.05
N GLU A 82 -7.87 -6.86 -6.87
CA GLU A 82 -9.23 -7.34 -6.64
C GLU A 82 -10.27 -6.26 -6.97
N ARG A 83 -10.09 -5.03 -6.47
CA ARG A 83 -11.02 -3.94 -6.76
C ARG A 83 -11.04 -3.59 -8.24
N SER A 84 -9.89 -3.57 -8.91
CA SER A 84 -9.82 -3.33 -10.36
C SER A 84 -10.55 -4.41 -11.16
N ILE A 85 -10.44 -5.68 -10.79
CA ILE A 85 -11.16 -6.78 -11.47
C ILE A 85 -12.66 -6.69 -11.19
N LYS A 86 -13.06 -6.39 -9.96
CA LYS A 86 -14.48 -6.19 -9.61
C LYS A 86 -15.11 -5.05 -10.41
N LEU A 87 -14.42 -3.90 -10.49
CA LEU A 87 -14.84 -2.77 -11.32
C LEU A 87 -14.97 -3.20 -12.80
N LEU A 88 -14.01 -3.95 -13.33
CA LEU A 88 -14.08 -4.47 -14.70
C LEU A 88 -15.30 -5.36 -14.93
N PHE A 89 -15.62 -6.25 -13.98
CA PHE A 89 -16.74 -7.18 -14.11
C PHE A 89 -18.10 -6.50 -13.93
N GLU A 90 -18.19 -5.50 -13.06
CA GLU A 90 -19.42 -4.77 -12.73
C GLU A 90 -19.76 -3.70 -13.77
N THR A 91 -18.82 -2.80 -14.07
CA THR A 91 -19.08 -1.63 -14.92
C THR A 91 -18.74 -1.87 -16.38
N ARG A 92 -17.79 -2.77 -16.66
CA ARG A 92 -17.20 -2.98 -17.99
C ARG A 92 -16.61 -1.72 -18.62
N ASP A 93 -16.35 -0.69 -17.81
CA ASP A 93 -15.79 0.58 -18.25
C ASP A 93 -14.35 0.74 -17.75
N ILE A 94 -13.45 0.84 -18.72
CA ILE A 94 -12.01 0.98 -18.53
C ILE A 94 -11.67 2.34 -17.87
N SER A 95 -12.48 3.37 -18.11
CA SER A 95 -12.25 4.73 -17.61
C SER A 95 -12.28 4.77 -16.08
N HIS A 96 -13.26 4.09 -15.47
CA HIS A 96 -13.37 3.94 -14.03
C HIS A 96 -12.17 3.21 -13.43
N ILE A 97 -11.66 2.16 -14.11
CA ILE A 97 -10.49 1.40 -13.67
C ILE A 97 -9.23 2.28 -13.75
N LYS A 98 -9.06 3.02 -14.85
CA LYS A 98 -7.94 3.95 -15.05
C LYS A 98 -7.90 4.99 -13.93
N GLN A 99 -9.01 5.66 -13.67
CA GLN A 99 -9.11 6.68 -12.63
C GLN A 99 -8.81 6.08 -11.25
N TYR A 100 -9.35 4.88 -10.95
CA TYR A 100 -9.05 4.19 -9.70
C TYR A 100 -7.56 3.90 -9.54
N VAL A 101 -6.91 3.29 -10.54
CA VAL A 101 -5.48 2.94 -10.49
C VAL A 101 -4.61 4.19 -10.37
N GLN A 102 -4.91 5.25 -11.13
CA GLN A 102 -4.22 6.53 -11.05
C GLN A 102 -4.32 7.15 -9.65
N ASN A 103 -5.52 7.15 -9.06
CA ASN A 103 -5.72 7.63 -7.68
C ASN A 103 -4.93 6.82 -6.65
N GLN A 104 -4.84 5.49 -6.80
CA GLN A 104 -4.02 4.67 -5.90
C GLN A 104 -2.52 4.96 -6.06
N CYS A 105 -2.04 5.15 -7.29
CA CYS A 105 -0.66 5.54 -7.55
C CYS A 105 -0.33 6.90 -6.93
N MET A 106 -1.21 7.90 -7.11
CA MET A 106 -1.08 9.23 -6.53
C MET A 106 -1.07 9.20 -5.00
N LYS A 107 -1.99 8.44 -4.38
CA LYS A 107 -2.04 8.25 -2.93
C LYS A 107 -0.72 7.73 -2.35
N LEU A 108 -0.04 6.84 -3.08
CA LEU A 108 1.25 6.29 -2.69
C LEU A 108 2.40 7.30 -2.94
N LEU A 109 2.42 7.98 -4.08
CA LEU A 109 3.41 9.05 -4.39
C LEU A 109 3.35 10.20 -3.38
N GLU A 110 2.15 10.58 -2.95
CA GLU A 110 1.92 11.62 -1.94
C GLU A 110 2.28 11.17 -0.52
N GLY A 111 2.60 9.89 -0.29
CA GLY A 111 2.86 9.35 1.04
C GLY A 111 1.63 9.25 1.94
N LYS A 112 0.41 9.36 1.39
CA LYS A 112 -0.85 9.25 2.13
C LYS A 112 -1.27 7.79 2.37
N ALA A 113 -0.70 6.84 1.64
CA ALA A 113 -1.02 5.43 1.74
C ALA A 113 -0.53 4.83 3.09
N SER A 114 -1.29 3.89 3.65
CA SER A 114 -0.92 3.24 4.91
C SER A 114 0.26 2.31 4.69
N MET A 115 1.32 2.46 5.49
CA MET A 115 2.50 1.59 5.40
C MET A 115 2.15 0.11 5.58
N GLN A 116 1.13 -0.21 6.39
CA GLN A 116 0.68 -1.58 6.64
C GLN A 116 0.39 -2.35 5.34
N ASP A 117 -0.18 -1.67 4.34
CA ASP A 117 -0.54 -2.29 3.06
C ASP A 117 0.69 -2.59 2.18
N PHE A 118 1.87 -2.09 2.56
CA PHE A 118 3.13 -2.25 1.82
C PHE A 118 4.15 -3.15 2.53
N ILE A 119 3.77 -3.73 3.68
CA ILE A 119 4.60 -4.69 4.39
C ILE A 119 4.57 -6.03 3.64
N PHE A 120 5.74 -6.49 3.22
CA PHE A 120 5.94 -7.87 2.77
C PHE A 120 6.18 -8.76 3.98
N ALA A 121 5.84 -10.05 3.84
CA ALA A 121 6.16 -11.05 4.85
C ALA A 121 6.71 -12.30 4.15
N LYS A 122 8.01 -12.57 4.31
CA LYS A 122 8.69 -13.70 3.66
C LYS A 122 9.20 -14.69 4.69
N GLU A 123 9.01 -15.97 4.39
CA GLU A 123 9.44 -17.07 5.25
C GLU A 123 10.97 -17.11 5.39
N TYR A 124 11.42 -17.20 6.64
CA TYR A 124 12.79 -17.44 7.02
C TYR A 124 13.08 -18.93 7.06
N ARG A 125 14.12 -19.38 6.36
CA ARG A 125 14.46 -20.80 6.20
C ARG A 125 15.58 -21.27 7.15
N GLY A 126 16.07 -20.40 8.02
CA GLY A 126 17.26 -20.63 8.84
C GLY A 126 18.55 -20.24 8.12
N SER A 127 19.51 -19.70 8.89
CA SER A 127 20.77 -19.16 8.37
C SER A 127 21.54 -20.18 7.51
N SER A 128 21.56 -21.44 7.94
CA SER A 128 22.28 -22.55 7.27
C SER A 128 21.62 -23.04 5.98
N ALA A 129 20.32 -22.79 5.79
CA ALA A 129 19.58 -23.26 4.60
C ALA A 129 19.81 -22.37 3.37
N TYR A 130 20.37 -21.18 3.55
CA TYR A 130 20.65 -20.26 2.46
C TYR A 130 22.05 -20.45 1.91
N ARG A 131 22.19 -20.38 0.58
CA ARG A 131 23.50 -20.40 -0.08
C ARG A 131 24.33 -19.17 0.33
N PRO A 132 25.67 -19.29 0.41
CA PRO A 132 26.54 -18.14 0.59
C PRO A 132 26.23 -17.05 -0.45
N GLY A 133 26.09 -15.80 0.00
CA GLY A 133 25.73 -14.68 -0.88
C GLY A 133 24.24 -14.57 -1.25
N ALA A 134 23.34 -15.38 -0.67
CA ALA A 134 21.91 -15.25 -0.95
C ALA A 134 21.34 -13.87 -0.55
N CYS A 135 20.76 -13.18 -1.54
CA CYS A 135 20.10 -11.87 -1.37
C CYS A 135 18.60 -12.03 -1.09
N VAL A 136 18.26 -12.63 0.05
CA VAL A 136 16.87 -12.83 0.48
C VAL A 136 16.50 -11.77 1.53
N PRO A 137 15.41 -10.99 1.36
CA PRO A 137 15.03 -9.95 2.32
C PRO A 137 14.89 -10.42 3.77
N ALA A 138 14.26 -11.59 3.99
CA ALA A 138 14.11 -12.16 5.33
C ALA A 138 15.47 -12.46 5.99
N LEU A 139 16.42 -12.99 5.22
CA LEU A 139 17.78 -13.26 5.69
C LEU A 139 18.55 -11.97 5.98
N GLU A 140 18.42 -10.96 5.11
CA GLU A 140 19.08 -9.67 5.29
C GLU A 140 18.58 -8.93 6.53
N ILE A 141 17.26 -8.93 6.78
CA ILE A 141 16.69 -8.39 8.02
C ILE A 141 17.20 -9.17 9.23
N THR A 142 17.23 -10.50 9.13
CA THR A 142 17.70 -11.35 10.23
C THR A 142 19.17 -11.07 10.57
N ARG A 143 20.06 -10.92 9.58
CA ARG A 143 21.46 -10.55 9.81
C ARG A 143 21.58 -9.21 10.56
N LYS A 144 20.77 -8.21 10.19
CA LYS A 144 20.74 -6.91 10.88
C LYS A 144 20.22 -7.02 12.31
N MET A 145 19.22 -7.87 12.53
CA MET A 145 18.69 -8.15 13.87
C MET A 145 19.74 -8.82 14.75
N LEU A 146 20.41 -9.87 14.24
CA LEU A 146 21.46 -10.60 14.94
C LEU A 146 22.69 -9.75 15.28
N ALA A 147 23.03 -8.78 14.43
CA ALA A 147 24.12 -7.84 14.70
C ALA A 147 23.83 -6.96 15.92
N TYR A 148 22.55 -6.67 16.20
CA TYR A 148 22.13 -5.90 17.36
C TYR A 148 21.87 -6.79 18.58
N ASP A 149 21.13 -7.90 18.39
CA ASP A 149 20.80 -8.87 19.43
C ASP A 149 20.89 -10.30 18.88
N ARG A 150 21.85 -11.08 19.40
CA ARG A 150 22.06 -12.47 19.00
C ARG A 150 20.86 -13.38 19.27
N ARG A 151 19.96 -13.03 20.19
CA ARG A 151 18.77 -13.82 20.53
C ARG A 151 17.55 -13.50 19.67
N SER A 152 17.67 -12.52 18.78
CA SER A 152 16.58 -12.06 17.92
C SER A 152 16.39 -12.88 16.63
N GLU A 153 17.06 -14.03 16.49
CA GLU A 153 16.89 -14.87 15.30
C GLU A 153 15.44 -15.34 15.15
N PRO A 154 14.79 -15.12 13.99
CA PRO A 154 13.47 -15.68 13.71
C PRO A 154 13.52 -17.21 13.65
N ARG A 155 12.39 -17.85 13.95
CA ARG A 155 12.28 -19.31 13.83
C ARG A 155 12.20 -19.73 12.35
N VAL A 156 12.65 -20.94 12.04
CA VAL A 156 12.45 -21.52 10.71
C VAL A 156 10.95 -21.62 10.42
N GLY A 157 10.52 -21.15 9.26
CA GLY A 157 9.11 -21.04 8.88
C GLY A 157 8.44 -19.71 9.30
N GLU A 158 9.09 -18.91 10.13
CA GLU A 158 8.55 -17.60 10.54
C GLU A 158 8.56 -16.62 9.38
N ARG A 159 7.48 -15.85 9.21
CA ARG A 159 7.41 -14.82 8.16
C ARG A 159 7.94 -13.50 8.69
N VAL A 160 9.13 -13.12 8.22
CA VAL A 160 9.80 -11.89 8.61
C VAL A 160 9.19 -10.71 7.83
N PRO A 161 8.63 -9.70 8.53
CA PRO A 161 8.05 -8.53 7.88
C PRO A 161 9.11 -7.53 7.44
N TYR A 162 8.97 -6.96 6.25
CA TYR A 162 9.88 -5.94 5.73
C TYR A 162 9.20 -4.98 4.76
N VAL A 163 9.82 -3.81 4.58
CA VAL A 163 9.44 -2.79 3.60
C VAL A 163 10.64 -2.36 2.79
N ILE A 164 10.39 -1.75 1.63
CA ILE A 164 11.42 -1.22 0.74
C ILE A 164 11.36 0.30 0.74
N VAL A 165 12.46 0.94 1.13
CA VAL A 165 12.56 2.39 1.24
C VAL A 165 13.32 2.99 0.06
N TYR A 166 13.21 4.30 -0.10
CA TYR A 166 14.09 5.03 -1.01
C TYR A 166 15.55 4.96 -0.54
N GLY A 167 16.47 4.97 -1.50
CA GLY A 167 17.90 5.10 -1.25
C GLY A 167 18.58 5.75 -2.45
N MET A 168 19.91 5.81 -2.43
CA MET A 168 20.66 6.38 -3.54
C MET A 168 20.38 5.61 -4.86
N PRO A 169 20.26 6.31 -6.00
CA PRO A 169 20.15 5.66 -7.29
C PRO A 169 21.29 4.67 -7.53
N GLY A 170 20.99 3.51 -8.13
CA GLY A 170 21.98 2.47 -8.42
C GLY A 170 22.24 1.47 -7.28
N LEU A 171 21.75 1.73 -6.05
CA LEU A 171 21.87 0.75 -4.97
C LEU A 171 21.05 -0.52 -5.25
N PRO A 172 21.57 -1.70 -4.91
CA PRO A 172 20.82 -2.95 -5.05
C PRO A 172 19.64 -2.98 -4.08
N LEU A 173 18.51 -3.52 -4.55
CA LEU A 173 17.25 -3.53 -3.81
C LEU A 173 17.37 -4.13 -2.40
N ILE A 174 18.23 -5.13 -2.23
CA ILE A 174 18.46 -5.81 -0.95
C ILE A 174 18.95 -4.86 0.14
N GLN A 175 19.73 -3.83 -0.22
CA GLN A 175 20.22 -2.82 0.73
C GLN A 175 19.13 -1.82 1.14
N LEU A 176 18.06 -1.70 0.34
CA LEU A 176 16.91 -0.83 0.60
C LEU A 176 15.84 -1.49 1.49
N VAL A 177 16.06 -2.74 1.89
CA VAL A 177 15.16 -3.47 2.77
C VAL A 177 15.32 -2.97 4.22
N ARG A 178 14.20 -2.65 4.87
CA ARG A 178 14.12 -2.18 6.27
C ARG A 178 13.00 -2.88 7.02
N ARG A 179 13.11 -2.96 8.36
CA ARG A 179 12.00 -3.44 9.19
C ARG A 179 10.94 -2.34 9.25
N PRO A 180 9.64 -2.68 9.36
CA PRO A 180 8.59 -1.66 9.49
C PRO A 180 8.83 -0.73 10.69
N ILE A 181 9.33 -1.27 11.81
CA ILE A 181 9.61 -0.49 13.03
C ILE A 181 10.70 0.57 12.80
N ASP A 182 11.75 0.25 12.04
CA ASP A 182 12.83 1.20 11.73
C ASP A 182 12.29 2.40 10.93
N VAL A 183 11.36 2.13 10.01
CA VAL A 183 10.74 3.18 9.18
C VAL A 183 9.73 4.01 9.98
N LEU A 184 9.10 3.45 11.02
CA LEU A 184 8.25 4.20 11.93
C LEU A 184 9.06 5.16 12.82
N GLN A 185 10.23 4.70 13.29
CA GLN A 185 11.12 5.46 14.17
C GLN A 185 11.90 6.56 13.44
N ASP A 186 12.39 6.30 12.22
CA ASP A 186 13.16 7.27 11.45
C ASP A 186 12.28 8.07 10.48
N PRO A 187 12.14 9.40 10.65
CA PRO A 187 11.35 10.25 9.75
C PRO A 187 11.97 10.39 8.35
N ASN A 188 13.28 10.14 8.19
CA ASN A 188 13.97 10.25 6.91
C ASN A 188 13.68 9.06 5.98
N LEU A 189 13.27 7.93 6.55
CA LEU A 189 12.93 6.73 5.79
C LEU A 189 11.52 6.85 5.20
N ARG A 190 11.45 6.80 3.88
CA ARG A 190 10.19 6.83 3.11
C ARG A 190 10.09 5.59 2.23
N LEU A 191 8.88 5.05 2.11
CA LEU A 191 8.60 3.93 1.21
C LEU A 191 8.95 4.31 -0.23
N ASN A 192 9.59 3.38 -0.96
CA ASN A 192 9.93 3.58 -2.36
C ASN A 192 8.68 3.44 -3.24
N ALA A 193 7.88 4.51 -3.34
CA ALA A 193 6.64 4.53 -4.10
C ALA A 193 6.85 4.06 -5.56
N THR A 194 7.93 4.50 -6.19
CA THR A 194 8.28 4.11 -7.57
C THR A 194 8.46 2.61 -7.71
N TYR A 195 9.18 1.97 -6.77
CA TYR A 195 9.35 0.51 -6.76
C TYR A 195 8.00 -0.21 -6.58
N TYR A 196 7.19 0.18 -5.60
CA TYR A 196 5.91 -0.47 -5.34
C TYR A 196 4.94 -0.31 -6.53
N ILE A 197 4.89 0.86 -7.16
CA ILE A 197 4.04 1.07 -8.34
C ILE A 197 4.54 0.22 -9.51
N THR A 198 5.79 0.43 -9.93
CA THR A 198 6.30 -0.15 -11.18
C THR A 198 6.60 -1.65 -11.10
N LYS A 199 7.01 -2.16 -9.93
CA LYS A 199 7.43 -3.57 -9.77
C LYS A 199 6.40 -4.44 -9.05
N GLN A 200 5.43 -3.87 -8.34
CA GLN A 200 4.48 -4.65 -7.55
C GLN A 200 3.02 -4.47 -8.02
N ILE A 201 2.54 -3.23 -8.14
CA ILE A 201 1.12 -2.94 -8.41
C ILE A 201 0.79 -3.05 -9.91
N LEU A 202 1.58 -2.42 -10.77
CA LEU A 202 1.29 -2.38 -12.21
C LEU A 202 1.48 -3.74 -12.91
N PRO A 203 2.49 -4.58 -12.61
CA PRO A 203 2.68 -5.83 -13.36
C PRO A 203 1.50 -6.82 -13.29
N PRO A 204 0.84 -7.04 -12.13
CA PRO A 204 -0.38 -7.85 -12.07
C PRO A 204 -1.56 -7.27 -12.85
N LEU A 205 -1.76 -5.94 -12.78
CA LEU A 205 -2.80 -5.26 -13.55
C LEU A 205 -2.54 -5.37 -15.06
N ALA A 206 -1.28 -5.15 -15.47
CA ALA A 206 -0.85 -5.25 -16.86
C ALA A 206 -1.13 -6.64 -17.44
N ARG A 207 -0.81 -7.72 -16.72
CA ARG A 207 -1.08 -9.09 -17.21
C ARG A 207 -2.56 -9.43 -17.35
N ILE A 208 -3.47 -8.70 -16.69
CA ILE A 208 -4.92 -8.91 -16.84
C ILE A 208 -5.44 -8.03 -17.97
N LEU A 209 -5.12 -6.74 -17.94
CA LEU A 209 -5.63 -5.74 -18.87
C LEU A 209 -4.99 -5.84 -20.26
N SER A 210 -3.80 -6.44 -20.38
CA SER A 210 -3.17 -6.75 -21.68
C SER A 210 -4.01 -7.72 -22.51
N LEU A 211 -4.81 -8.59 -21.88
CA LEU A 211 -5.74 -9.50 -22.59
C LEU A 211 -6.85 -8.74 -23.31
N ILE A 212 -7.10 -7.49 -22.93
CA ILE A 212 -8.06 -6.57 -23.53
C ILE A 212 -7.35 -5.50 -24.38
N GLY A 213 -6.01 -5.60 -24.54
CA GLY A 213 -5.22 -4.67 -25.35
C GLY A 213 -4.87 -3.34 -24.68
N ILE A 214 -4.93 -3.27 -23.34
CA ILE A 214 -4.70 -2.02 -22.59
C ILE A 214 -3.29 -2.00 -21.99
N ASP A 215 -2.54 -0.93 -22.22
CA ASP A 215 -1.27 -0.66 -21.52
C ASP A 215 -1.48 0.17 -20.25
N VAL A 216 -1.32 -0.50 -19.10
CA VAL A 216 -1.47 0.09 -17.76
C VAL A 216 -0.27 0.99 -17.40
N PHE A 217 0.91 0.76 -17.97
CA PHE A 217 2.09 1.59 -17.67
C PHE A 217 1.93 3.00 -18.24
N SER A 218 1.28 3.15 -19.40
CA SER A 218 0.90 4.45 -19.95
C SER A 218 0.11 5.32 -18.95
N TRP A 219 -0.78 4.70 -18.15
CA TRP A 219 -1.59 5.44 -17.16
C TRP A 219 -0.75 6.06 -16.06
N TYR A 220 0.33 5.39 -15.67
CA TYR A 220 1.29 5.91 -14.69
C TYR A 220 2.14 7.03 -15.30
N ASN A 221 2.56 6.88 -16.56
CA ASN A 221 3.36 7.90 -17.25
C ASN A 221 2.58 9.21 -17.51
N GLN A 222 1.25 9.14 -17.58
CA GLN A 222 0.36 10.30 -17.70
C GLN A 222 0.21 11.09 -16.39
N LEU A 223 0.62 10.53 -15.25
CA LEU A 223 0.52 11.23 -13.97
C LEU A 223 1.55 12.37 -13.88
N PRO A 224 1.20 13.50 -13.26
CA PRO A 224 2.18 14.55 -12.99
C PRO A 224 3.31 13.97 -12.13
N ARG A 225 4.56 14.24 -12.51
CA ARG A 225 5.73 13.86 -11.72
C ARG A 225 5.80 14.76 -10.49
N ILE A 226 5.03 14.43 -9.46
CA ILE A 226 5.04 15.15 -8.19
C ILE A 226 6.34 14.81 -7.45
N GLN A 227 7.34 15.67 -7.57
CA GLN A 227 8.49 15.67 -6.67
C GLN A 227 8.15 16.51 -5.43
N LYS A 228 7.38 15.95 -4.49
CA LYS A 228 7.25 16.57 -3.16
C LYS A 228 8.55 16.35 -2.40
N VAL A 229 9.42 17.36 -2.45
CA VAL A 229 10.47 17.55 -1.46
C VAL A 229 9.76 17.65 -0.12
N SER A 230 9.98 16.69 0.77
CA SER A 230 9.42 16.76 2.11
C SER A 230 10.14 17.89 2.83
N THR A 231 9.48 19.04 2.99
CA THR A 231 9.97 20.15 3.82
C THR A 231 10.01 19.65 5.25
N MET A 232 11.20 19.26 5.71
CA MET A 232 11.40 18.91 7.11
C MET A 232 11.55 20.21 7.90
N SER A 233 10.71 20.39 8.93
CA SER A 233 10.92 21.43 9.93
C SER A 233 12.21 21.15 10.69
N ARG A 234 13.08 22.16 10.75
CA ARG A 234 14.34 22.11 11.51
C ARG A 234 14.03 21.79 12.97
N THR A 235 14.58 20.69 13.47
CA THR A 235 14.93 20.58 14.89
C THR A 235 16.44 20.80 14.94
N GLU A 236 16.89 21.79 15.72
CA GLU A 236 18.31 22.19 15.84
C GLU A 236 19.12 21.19 16.67
N GLN A 237 19.03 19.90 16.33
CA GLN A 237 19.95 18.90 16.85
C GLN A 237 20.93 18.49 15.77
N GLU A 238 22.21 18.52 16.13
CA GLU A 238 23.40 18.22 15.32
C GLU A 238 23.37 16.77 14.77
N CYS A 239 22.47 16.48 13.85
CA CYS A 239 22.46 15.23 13.11
C CYS A 239 23.08 15.48 11.73
N ARG A 240 24.11 14.70 11.37
CA ARG A 240 24.85 14.83 10.10
C ARG A 240 23.88 14.93 8.92
N LYS A 241 23.90 16.08 8.24
CA LYS A 241 23.03 16.39 7.11
C LYS A 241 23.27 15.41 5.95
N GLY A 242 22.29 14.53 5.69
CA GLY A 242 22.43 13.38 4.79
C GLY A 242 21.89 13.58 3.36
N THR A 243 21.09 14.61 3.07
CA THR A 243 20.50 14.82 1.73
C THR A 243 20.65 16.25 1.22
N ILE A 244 20.81 16.40 -0.10
CA ILE A 244 20.92 17.70 -0.80
C ILE A 244 19.73 18.63 -0.48
N SER A 245 18.54 18.06 -0.29
CA SER A 245 17.34 18.82 0.10
C SER A 245 17.45 19.53 1.46
N GLN A 246 18.40 19.14 2.32
CA GLN A 246 18.68 19.84 3.59
C GLN A 246 19.55 21.09 3.39
N TYR A 247 20.11 21.29 2.19
CA TYR A 247 20.89 22.47 1.81
C TYR A 247 20.09 23.47 0.97
N PHE A 248 18.96 23.06 0.38
CA PHE A 248 18.07 23.93 -0.39
C PHE A 248 16.74 24.11 0.34
N THR A 249 16.56 25.26 1.00
CA THR A 249 15.31 25.58 1.70
C THR A 249 14.29 26.16 0.72
N THR A 250 13.44 25.32 0.12
CA THR A 250 12.23 25.79 -0.56
C THR A 250 11.08 25.81 0.44
N LEU A 251 10.80 26.99 1.03
CA LEU A 251 9.61 27.16 1.87
C LEU A 251 8.41 27.42 0.96
N HIS A 252 7.25 26.89 1.34
CA HIS A 252 5.98 27.17 0.71
C HIS A 252 5.10 27.90 1.73
N CYS A 253 4.35 28.89 1.28
CA CYS A 253 3.41 29.62 2.13
C CYS A 253 2.30 28.67 2.59
N PRO A 254 2.06 28.48 3.90
CA PRO A 254 1.03 27.54 4.38
C PRO A 254 -0.40 27.93 3.99
N VAL A 255 -0.63 29.18 3.58
CA VAL A 255 -1.97 29.68 3.21
C VAL A 255 -2.27 29.52 1.71
N CYS A 256 -1.30 29.81 0.82
CA CYS A 256 -1.52 29.82 -0.63
C CYS A 256 -0.64 28.82 -1.42
N ASP A 257 0.25 28.09 -0.75
CA ASP A 257 1.21 27.14 -1.32
C ASP A 257 2.21 27.75 -2.34
N GLU A 258 2.30 29.07 -2.44
CA GLU A 258 3.32 29.75 -3.25
C GLU A 258 4.71 29.64 -2.59
N LEU A 259 5.76 29.50 -3.42
CA LEU A 259 7.15 29.49 -2.96
C LEU A 259 7.51 30.81 -2.25
N THR A 260 8.17 30.70 -1.10
CA THR A 260 8.59 31.83 -0.28
C THR A 260 9.95 31.57 0.37
N GLN A 261 10.61 32.64 0.81
CA GLN A 261 11.84 32.60 1.62
C GLN A 261 11.58 32.99 3.08
N HIS A 262 10.42 33.58 3.37
CA HIS A 262 10.09 34.22 4.65
C HIS A 262 8.99 33.48 5.43
N GLY A 263 8.76 32.19 5.13
CA GLY A 263 7.69 31.37 5.72
C GLY A 263 6.28 31.66 5.18
N ILE A 264 5.88 32.93 5.15
CA ILE A 264 4.62 33.42 4.54
C ILE A 264 4.96 34.35 3.37
N CYS A 265 4.17 34.31 2.29
CA CYS A 265 4.42 35.19 1.14
C CYS A 265 3.90 36.61 1.38
N ASN A 266 4.46 37.59 0.66
CA ASN A 266 4.09 39.00 0.82
C ASN A 266 2.59 39.27 0.55
N LYS A 267 1.96 38.50 -0.34
CA LYS A 267 0.52 38.61 -0.64
C LYS A 267 -0.34 38.18 0.56
N CYS A 268 0.01 37.10 1.25
CA CYS A 268 -0.72 36.68 2.43
C CYS A 268 -0.45 37.60 3.62
N ARG A 269 0.77 38.17 3.70
CA ARG A 269 1.15 39.11 4.77
C ARG A 269 0.32 40.40 4.77
N SER A 270 -0.24 40.81 3.62
CA SER A 270 -1.13 41.98 3.56
C SER A 270 -2.51 41.73 4.18
N GLN A 271 -2.88 40.48 4.47
CA GLN A 271 -4.15 40.09 5.09
C GLN A 271 -3.92 39.30 6.39
N PRO A 272 -3.46 39.95 7.48
CA PRO A 272 -3.03 39.28 8.70
C PRO A 272 -4.16 38.49 9.37
N GLN A 273 -5.38 39.05 9.42
CA GLN A 273 -6.54 38.36 10.00
C GLN A 273 -6.85 37.03 9.29
N HIS A 274 -6.75 37.00 7.96
CA HIS A 274 -6.99 35.78 7.18
C HIS A 274 -5.93 34.72 7.46
N VAL A 275 -4.65 35.12 7.51
CA VAL A 275 -3.53 34.23 7.84
C VAL A 275 -3.69 33.61 9.23
N ILE A 276 -4.03 34.43 10.23
CA ILE A 276 -4.24 33.97 11.62
C ILE A 276 -5.34 32.91 11.68
N VAL A 277 -6.47 33.13 11.00
CA VAL A 277 -7.59 32.18 10.97
C VAL A 277 -7.17 30.87 10.30
N MET A 278 -6.52 30.94 9.13
CA MET A 278 -6.11 29.75 8.37
C MET A 278 -5.09 28.90 9.14
N LEU A 279 -4.06 29.53 9.73
CA LEU A 279 -3.04 28.84 10.52
C LEU A 279 -3.64 28.20 11.78
N ASN A 280 -4.49 28.92 12.52
CA ASN A 280 -5.16 28.37 13.70
C ASN A 280 -6.10 27.21 13.33
N GLN A 281 -6.79 27.30 12.19
CA GLN A 281 -7.62 26.21 11.70
C GLN A 281 -6.77 24.97 11.37
N GLU A 282 -5.66 25.14 10.67
CA GLU A 282 -4.76 24.03 10.33
C GLU A 282 -4.19 23.35 11.59
N ILE A 283 -3.69 24.14 12.56
CA ILE A 283 -3.20 23.63 13.85
C ILE A 283 -4.30 22.86 14.58
N ARG A 284 -5.50 23.44 14.71
CA ARG A 284 -6.63 22.82 15.40
C ARG A 284 -7.07 21.52 14.73
N GLU A 285 -7.03 21.44 13.40
CA GLU A 285 -7.34 20.21 12.67
C GLU A 285 -6.30 19.12 12.92
N LEU A 286 -5.01 19.45 12.91
CA LEU A 286 -3.92 18.51 13.20
C LEU A 286 -4.02 17.96 14.64
N GLU A 287 -4.26 18.85 15.61
CA GLU A 287 -4.43 18.48 17.02
C GLU A 287 -5.67 17.61 17.23
N ARG A 288 -6.82 17.98 16.65
CA ARG A 288 -8.06 17.20 16.76
C ARG A 288 -7.88 15.80 16.17
N LYS A 289 -7.23 15.68 15.01
CA LYS A 289 -6.93 14.37 14.39
C LYS A 289 -6.05 13.53 15.31
N HIS A 290 -5.01 14.13 15.90
CA HIS A 290 -4.12 13.43 16.82
C HIS A 290 -4.84 12.99 18.09
N GLU A 291 -5.66 13.86 18.68
CA GLU A 291 -6.42 13.58 19.90
C GLU A 291 -7.44 12.44 19.68
N GLN A 292 -8.17 12.47 18.56
CA GLN A 292 -9.14 11.41 18.21
C GLN A 292 -8.48 10.04 18.12
N ILE A 293 -7.34 9.93 17.43
CA ILE A 293 -6.62 8.66 17.28
C ILE A 293 -6.01 8.25 18.63
N THR A 294 -5.48 9.20 19.40
CA THR A 294 -4.93 8.94 20.73
C THR A 294 -6.01 8.40 21.68
N LYS A 295 -7.25 8.93 21.62
CA LYS A 295 -8.40 8.41 22.38
C LYS A 295 -8.67 6.93 22.06
N VAL A 296 -8.59 6.53 20.78
CA VAL A 296 -8.73 5.11 20.39
C VAL A 296 -7.63 4.25 21.02
N CYS A 297 -6.38 4.71 21.01
CA CYS A 297 -5.27 3.97 21.64
C CYS A 297 -5.41 3.88 23.17
N LYS A 298 -5.85 4.95 23.83
CA LYS A 298 -6.12 4.97 25.27
C LYS A 298 -7.23 3.99 25.65
N ASN A 299 -8.32 3.98 24.90
CA ASN A 299 -9.42 3.03 25.13
C ASN A 299 -8.97 1.57 24.92
N CYS A 300 -8.10 1.31 23.94
CA CYS A 300 -7.59 -0.03 23.66
C CYS A 300 -6.61 -0.55 24.73
N THR A 301 -5.77 0.32 25.28
CA THR A 301 -4.76 -0.06 26.28
C THR A 301 -5.29 -0.01 27.71
N SER A 302 -6.44 0.66 27.92
CA SER A 302 -6.98 1.03 29.24
C SER A 302 -5.94 1.72 30.15
N CYS A 303 -4.85 2.20 29.56
CA CYS A 303 -3.72 2.78 30.24
C CYS A 303 -3.59 4.24 29.80
N PHE A 304 -3.53 5.13 30.78
CA PHE A 304 -3.35 6.56 30.56
C PHE A 304 -1.87 6.96 30.59
N ASP A 305 -1.00 6.05 31.03
CA ASP A 305 0.40 6.32 31.20
C ASP A 305 1.15 6.25 29.86
N ARG A 306 1.93 7.28 29.55
CA ARG A 306 2.61 7.46 28.25
C ARG A 306 3.94 6.71 28.15
N GLN A 307 4.39 6.06 29.23
CA GLN A 307 5.76 5.56 29.32
C GLN A 307 6.04 4.32 28.45
N ILE A 308 5.04 3.48 28.16
CA ILE A 308 5.22 2.29 27.31
C ILE A 308 4.46 2.46 25.99
N PRO A 309 5.15 2.74 24.87
CA PRO A 309 4.49 2.88 23.57
C PRO A 309 4.03 1.51 23.04
N CYS A 310 2.82 1.47 22.47
CA CYS A 310 2.34 0.30 21.74
C CYS A 310 3.13 0.13 20.43
N ILE A 311 3.69 -1.07 20.20
CA ILE A 311 4.51 -1.41 19.03
C ILE A 311 3.87 -2.46 18.11
N SER A 312 2.57 -2.73 18.28
CA SER A 312 1.87 -3.79 17.54
C SER A 312 1.75 -3.45 16.04
N LEU A 313 2.59 -4.07 15.21
CA LEU A 313 2.59 -3.92 13.75
C LEU A 313 1.32 -4.47 13.08
N ASN A 314 0.54 -5.30 13.78
CA ASN A 314 -0.74 -5.81 13.30
C ASN A 314 -1.87 -4.79 13.49
N CYS A 315 -1.67 -3.77 14.33
CA CYS A 315 -2.67 -2.74 14.56
C CYS A 315 -2.65 -1.68 13.44
N PRO A 316 -3.75 -1.49 12.69
CA PRO A 316 -3.82 -0.43 11.66
C PRO A 316 -3.73 0.99 12.26
N VAL A 317 -4.07 1.14 13.54
CA VAL A 317 -4.04 2.43 14.24
C VAL A 317 -2.60 2.89 14.47
N LEU A 318 -1.64 1.99 14.70
CA LEU A 318 -0.23 2.32 14.91
C LEU A 318 0.34 3.20 13.77
N PHE A 319 0.12 2.79 12.52
CA PHE A 319 0.60 3.53 11.35
C PHE A 319 -0.11 4.87 11.19
N LYS A 320 -1.40 4.96 11.57
CA LYS A 320 -2.15 6.22 11.58
C LYS A 320 -1.63 7.18 12.65
N VAL A 321 -1.33 6.69 13.85
CA VAL A 321 -0.70 7.47 14.93
C VAL A 321 0.61 8.04 14.43
N SER A 322 1.53 7.19 13.97
CA SER A 322 2.85 7.64 13.50
C SER A 322 2.75 8.70 12.40
N ARG A 323 1.82 8.54 11.44
CA ARG A 323 1.58 9.53 10.39
C ARG A 323 1.06 10.86 10.95
N VAL A 324 0.02 10.81 11.79
CA VAL A 324 -0.57 12.04 12.34
C VAL A 324 0.37 12.75 13.31
N SER A 325 1.19 12.01 14.08
CA SER A 325 2.25 12.60 14.91
C SER A 325 3.32 13.29 14.05
N ARG A 326 3.68 12.75 12.88
CA ARG A 326 4.57 13.43 11.92
C ARG A 326 3.94 14.66 11.27
N GLU A 327 2.63 14.64 11.03
CA GLU A 327 1.92 15.84 10.55
C GLU A 327 1.85 16.92 11.64
N LEU A 328 1.59 16.53 12.89
CA LEU A 328 1.55 17.41 14.05
C LEU A 328 2.91 18.04 14.39
N SER A 329 4.04 17.43 14.00
CA SER A 329 5.37 18.02 14.20
C SER A 329 5.57 19.33 13.42
N LYS A 330 4.67 19.68 12.50
CA LYS A 330 4.63 20.99 11.83
C LYS A 330 3.97 22.06 12.69
N ALA A 331 3.10 21.70 13.63
CA ALA A 331 2.33 22.66 14.43
C ALA A 331 3.19 23.66 15.22
N PRO A 332 4.33 23.28 15.83
CA PRO A 332 5.21 24.26 16.49
C PRO A 332 5.74 25.34 15.53
N TYR A 333 6.09 24.96 14.31
CA TYR A 333 6.52 25.91 13.27
C TYR A 333 5.37 26.82 12.83
N LEU A 334 4.15 26.29 12.67
CA LEU A 334 2.97 27.10 12.35
C LEU A 334 2.65 28.11 13.46
N ARG A 335 2.84 27.73 14.74
CA ARG A 335 2.71 28.66 15.88
C ARG A 335 3.78 29.75 15.87
N GLN A 336 5.03 29.42 15.56
CA GLN A 336 6.08 30.43 15.38
C GLN A 336 5.77 31.44 14.27
N LEU A 337 5.07 31.01 13.21
CA LEU A 337 4.60 31.92 12.16
C LEU A 337 3.44 32.81 12.64
N LEU A 338 2.58 32.30 13.53
CA LEU A 338 1.51 33.10 14.14
C LEU A 338 2.06 34.22 15.03
N ASP A 339 3.14 33.95 15.78
CA ASP A 339 3.78 34.94 16.67
C ASP A 339 4.36 36.16 15.92
N GLN A 340 4.40 36.13 14.59
CA GLN A 340 4.90 37.23 13.75
C GLN A 340 3.83 38.28 13.39
N PHE A 341 2.58 38.10 13.84
CA PHE A 341 1.41 38.91 13.47
C PHE A 341 0.67 39.51 14.65
#